data_AF-A0A920FRQ6-F1
#
_entry.id   AF-A0A920FRQ6-F1
#
_cell.length_a   1.000
_cell.length_b   1.000
_cell.length_c   1.000
_cell.angle_alpha   90.00
_cell.angle_beta   90.00
_cell.angle_gamma   90.00
#
_symmetry.space_group_name_H-M   'P 1'
#
loop_
_entity.id
_entity.type
_entity.pdbx_description
1 polymer ?
#
loop_
_entity_poly.entity_id
_entity_poly.type
_entity_poly.pdbx_seq_one_letter_code
_entity_poly.pdbx_strand_id
1 'polypeptide(L)' 'MESENLKLKKLKNEQKLKSKKDKLLNSYIDSSKNMEDKIAVIKMKNSVDKSSFISSLRKMMKNK' A
#
# COMPACT_ATOMS: atom_id res chain seq x y z
N MET A 1 11.35 23.89 19.41
CA MET A 1 12.29 23.10 18.58
C MET A 1 12.34 21.62 18.96
N GLU A 2 12.51 21.25 20.24
CA GLU A 2 12.64 19.83 20.63
C GLU A 2 11.36 18.99 20.38
N SER A 3 10.18 19.58 20.63
CA SER A 3 8.87 18.97 20.38
C SER A 3 8.58 18.73 18.89
N GLU A 4 9.00 19.66 18.02
CA GLU A 4 8.84 19.54 16.57
C GLU A 4 9.74 18.46 15.99
N ASN A 5 10.98 18.33 16.48
CA ASN A 5 11.90 17.26 16.10
C ASN A 5 11.37 15.88 16.52
N LEU A 6 10.75 15.77 17.70
CA LEU A 6 10.07 14.56 18.15
C LEU A 6 8.88 14.20 17.25
N LYS A 7 8.04 15.17 16.89
CA LYS A 7 6.91 14.97 15.96
C LYS A 7 7.40 14.54 14.58
N LEU A 8 8.45 15.18 14.05
CA LEU A 8 9.05 14.84 12.77
C LEU A 8 9.62 13.41 12.77
N LYS A 9 10.28 12.99 13.86
CA LYS A 9 10.81 11.62 13.99
C LYS A 9 9.69 10.57 13.98
N LYS A 10 8.57 10.84 14.67
CA LYS A 10 7.40 9.95 14.65
C LYS A 10 6.83 9.80 13.24
N LEU A 11 6.59 10.91 12.54
CA LEU A 11 6.08 10.91 11.15
C LEU A 11 7.00 10.14 10.20
N LYS A 12 8.32 10.34 10.31
CA LYS A 12 9.32 9.59 9.50
C LYS A 12 9.26 8.09 9.77
N ASN A 13 9.07 7.68 11.02
CA ASN A 13 8.98 6.26 11.38
C ASN A 13 7.68 5.64 10.85
N GLU A 14 6.56 6.32 11.00
CA GLU A 14 5.26 5.89 10.45
C GLU A 14 5.32 5.74 8.91
N GLN A 15 5.93 6.72 8.23
CA GLN A 15 6.10 6.67 6.78
C GLN A 15 7.00 5.52 6.33
N LYS A 16 8.09 5.24 7.07
CA LYS A 16 8.96 4.09 6.80
C LYS A 16 8.22 2.76 6.96
N LEU A 17 7.41 2.61 8.01
CA LEU A 17 6.60 1.41 8.22
C LEU A 17 5.57 1.23 7.11
N LYS A 18 4.87 2.31 6.72
CA LYS A 18 3.93 2.30 5.60
C LYS A 18 4.61 1.86 4.31
N SER A 19 5.78 2.43 3.99
CA SER A 19 6.54 2.08 2.80
C SER A 19 6.98 0.60 2.77
N LYS A 20 7.45 0.06 3.90
CA LYS A 20 7.80 -1.37 4.00
C LYS A 20 6.60 -2.27 3.76
N LYS A 21 5.45 -1.94 4.36
CA LYS A 21 4.19 -2.67 4.15
C LYS A 21 3.77 -2.62 2.68
N ASP A 22 3.81 -1.45 2.06
CA ASP A 22 3.44 -1.29 0.64
C ASP A 22 4.34 -2.12 -0.28
N LYS A 23 5.67 -2.13 -0.03
CA LYS A 23 6.60 -2.98 -0.80
C LYS A 23 6.26 -4.46 -0.69
N LEU A 24 5.97 -4.95 0.51
CA LEU A 24 5.60 -6.34 0.75
C LEU A 24 4.32 -6.71 0.00
N LEU A 25 3.27 -5.90 0.11
CA LEU A 25 1.99 -6.16 -0.53
C LEU A 25 2.09 -6.12 -2.06
N ASN A 26 2.85 -5.17 -2.61
CA ASN A 26 3.08 -5.09 -4.06
C ASN A 26 3.87 -6.31 -4.56
N SER A 27 4.91 -6.74 -3.85
CA SER A 27 5.67 -7.94 -4.20
C SER A 27 4.78 -9.20 -4.23
N TYR A 28 3.80 -9.30 -3.33
CA TYR A 28 2.83 -10.38 -3.34
C TYR A 28 1.87 -10.29 -4.55
N ILE A 29 1.36 -9.09 -4.86
CA ILE A 29 0.51 -8.87 -6.04
C ILE A 29 1.23 -9.27 -7.34
N ASP A 30 2.52 -8.94 -7.44
CA ASP A 30 3.32 -9.22 -8.63
C ASP A 30 3.62 -10.71 -8.78
N SER A 31 3.90 -11.41 -7.67
CA SER A 31 4.26 -12.84 -7.67
C SER A 31 3.08 -13.80 -7.67
N SER A 32 1.90 -13.39 -7.17
CA SER A 32 0.73 -14.27 -7.13
C SER A 32 0.25 -14.62 -8.55
N LYS A 33 -0.21 -15.85 -8.74
CA LYS A 33 -0.89 -16.29 -9.97
C LYS A 33 -2.41 -16.21 -9.84
N ASN A 34 -2.93 -16.19 -8.61
CA ASN A 34 -4.35 -16.15 -8.34
C ASN A 34 -4.86 -14.71 -8.37
N MET A 35 -5.84 -14.44 -9.24
CA MET A 35 -6.44 -13.13 -9.41
C MET A 35 -7.17 -12.66 -8.15
N GLU A 36 -7.86 -13.58 -7.46
CA GLU A 36 -8.65 -13.28 -6.27
C GLU A 36 -7.78 -12.79 -5.12
N ASP A 37 -6.64 -13.45 -4.91
CA ASP A 37 -5.64 -13.07 -3.91
C ASP A 37 -5.08 -11.67 -4.20
N LYS A 38 -4.81 -11.34 -5.47
CA LYS A 38 -4.37 -9.99 -5.85
C LYS A 38 -5.41 -8.94 -5.52
N ILE A 39 -6.69 -9.21 -5.82
CA ILE A 39 -7.80 -8.29 -5.53
C ILE A 39 -7.94 -8.08 -4.03
N ALA A 40 -7.87 -9.15 -3.23
CA ALA A 40 -7.92 -9.07 -1.77
C ALA A 40 -6.79 -8.18 -1.22
N VAL A 41 -5.56 -8.36 -1.70
CA VAL A 41 -4.42 -7.57 -1.27
C VAL A 41 -4.54 -6.10 -1.69
N ILE A 42 -5.02 -5.81 -2.90
CA ILE A 42 -5.29 -4.43 -3.36
C ILE A 42 -6.37 -3.76 -2.48
N LYS A 43 -7.40 -4.51 -2.07
CA LYS A 43 -8.43 -4.04 -1.15
C LYS A 43 -7.87 -3.74 0.24
N MET A 44 -7.02 -4.62 0.76
CA MET A 44 -6.35 -4.40 2.06
C MET A 44 -5.45 -3.17 2.03
N LYS A 45 -4.67 -2.99 0.96
CA LYS A 45 -3.75 -1.86 0.77
C LYS A 45 -4.50 -0.52 0.72
N ASN A 46 -5.65 -0.48 0.06
CA ASN A 46 -6.43 0.73 -0.14
C ASN A 46 -7.72 0.76 0.70
N SER A 47 -7.72 0.09 1.87
CA SER A 47 -8.90 -0.07 2.72
C SER A 47 -9.54 1.25 3.17
N VAL A 48 -8.73 2.31 3.29
CA VAL A 48 -9.17 3.65 3.69
C VAL A 48 -9.70 4.47 2.51
N ASP A 49 -9.17 4.25 1.30
CA ASP A 49 -9.51 5.05 0.12
C ASP A 49 -10.03 4.18 -1.03
N LYS A 50 -11.35 4.22 -1.20
CA LYS A 50 -12.08 3.52 -2.27
C LYS A 50 -11.65 3.96 -3.66
N SER A 51 -11.26 5.22 -3.85
CA SER A 51 -10.84 5.73 -5.16
C SER A 51 -9.48 5.13 -5.56
N SER A 52 -8.53 5.08 -4.63
CA SER A 52 -7.25 4.40 -4.80
C SER A 52 -7.41 2.90 -5.03
N PHE A 53 -8.40 2.25 -4.40
CA PHE A 53 -8.73 0.86 -4.67
C PHE A 53 -9.13 0.64 -6.14
N ILE A 54 -10.15 1.38 -6.62
CA ILE A 54 -10.66 1.23 -8.00
C ILE A 54 -9.56 1.51 -9.03
N SER A 55 -8.75 2.55 -8.80
CA SER A 55 -7.63 2.89 -9.69
C SER A 55 -6.58 1.77 -9.74
N SER A 56 -6.19 1.25 -8.57
CA SER A 56 -5.21 0.14 -8.47
C SER A 56 -5.74 -1.13 -9.13
N LEU A 57 -7.01 -1.45 -8.90
CA LEU A 57 -7.68 -2.60 -9.51
C LEU A 57 -7.74 -2.46 -11.04
N ARG A 58 -8.12 -1.28 -11.54
CA ARG A 58 -8.15 -1.00 -12.98
C ARG A 58 -6.77 -1.13 -13.62
N LYS A 59 -5.72 -0.65 -12.96
CA LYS A 59 -4.33 -0.77 -13.44
C LYS A 59 -3.90 -2.24 -13.52
N MET A 60 -4.20 -3.04 -12.50
CA MET A 60 -3.92 -4.47 -12.49
C MET A 60 -4.61 -5.20 -13.66
N MET A 61 -5.87 -4.89 -13.93
CA MET A 61 -6.61 -5.51 -15.05
C MET A 61 -6.09 -5.10 -16.44
N LYS A 62 -5.52 -3.90 -16.57
CA LYS A 62 -4.95 -3.40 -17.84
C LYS A 62 -3.56 -3.94 -18.15
N ASN A 63 -2.80 -4.34 -17.13
CA ASN A 63 -1.44 -4.90 -17.26
C ASN A 63 -1.44 -6.41 -17.54
N LYS A 64 -2.57 -6.96 -17.96
CA LYS A 64 -2.75 -8.36 -18.36
C LYS A 64 -2.70 -8.45 -19.87
#